data_AF-A0A2U8P8A0-F1
#
_entry.id   AF-A0A2U8P8A0-F1
#
_cell.length_a   1.000
_cell.length_b   1.000
_cell.length_c   1.000
_cell.angle_alpha   90.00
_cell.angle_beta   90.00
_cell.angle_gamma   90.00
#
_symmetry.space_group_name_H-M   'P 1'
#
loop_
_entity.id
_entity.type
_entity.pdbx_description
1 polymer ?
#
loop_
_entity_poly.entity_id
_entity_poly.type
_entity_poly.pdbx_seq_one_letter_code
_entity_poly.pdbx_strand_id
1 'polypeptide(L)'
;MSIILQSTVGGFSAQFMRKLPLVEQAMRERGLEPSEFVISKDYAGTATIPLMGPFFFSYSVFFGEENFTVTEPNDMVFLDYFFKRVLAADGPPELPERPGLMRRFFGWMAQAV
;
A
#
# COMPACT_ATOMS: atom_id res chain seq x y z
N MET A 1 8.56 15.24 3.80
CA MET A 1 7.25 15.67 3.26
C MET A 1 6.20 14.58 3.56
N SER A 2 4.92 14.73 3.15
CA SER A 2 3.83 13.78 3.45
C SER A 2 3.48 12.90 2.25
N ILE A 3 2.83 11.75 2.48
CA ILE A 3 2.32 10.85 1.44
C ILE A 3 1.31 11.61 0.57
N ILE A 4 1.35 11.36 -0.74
CA ILE A 4 0.40 11.93 -1.69
C ILE A 4 -0.83 11.03 -1.74
N LEU A 5 -2.00 11.62 -1.51
CA LEU A 5 -3.27 10.90 -1.53
C LEU A 5 -4.06 11.25 -2.79
N GLN A 6 -4.54 10.23 -3.48
CA GLN A 6 -5.38 10.33 -4.67
C GLN A 6 -6.61 9.45 -4.48
N SER A 7 -7.76 9.92 -4.95
CA SER A 7 -8.97 9.10 -4.95
C SER A 7 -9.92 9.53 -6.05
N THR A 8 -10.49 8.55 -6.74
CA THR A 8 -11.53 8.75 -7.76
C THR A 8 -12.94 8.52 -7.22
N VAL A 9 -13.07 8.02 -5.98
CA VAL A 9 -14.33 7.49 -5.40
C VAL A 9 -14.74 8.15 -4.08
N GLY A 10 -14.26 9.38 -3.88
CA GLY A 10 -14.44 10.16 -2.66
C GLY A 10 -13.23 10.12 -1.74
N GLY A 11 -13.12 11.06 -0.79
CA GLY A 11 -11.95 11.18 0.07
C GLY A 11 -11.68 9.96 0.97
N PHE A 12 -10.47 9.89 1.50
CA PHE A 12 -10.14 8.98 2.60
C PHE A 12 -10.93 9.37 3.85
N SER A 13 -11.30 8.38 4.65
CA SER A 13 -12.03 8.58 5.90
C SER A 13 -11.25 9.46 6.87
N ALA A 14 -11.97 10.21 7.72
CA ALA A 14 -11.34 11.05 8.73
C ALA A 14 -10.44 10.26 9.70
N GLN A 15 -10.74 8.99 9.95
CA GLN A 15 -9.93 8.13 10.79
C GLN A 15 -8.60 7.76 10.12
N PHE A 16 -8.64 7.48 8.81
CA PHE A 16 -7.44 7.27 8.01
C PHE A 16 -6.53 8.50 8.08
N MET A 17 -7.09 9.69 7.83
CA MET A 17 -6.34 10.95 7.86
C MET A 17 -5.70 11.23 9.23
N ARG A 18 -6.35 10.84 10.34
CA ARG A 18 -5.79 11.00 11.70
C ARG A 18 -4.63 10.05 11.98
N LYS A 19 -4.62 8.85 11.39
CA LYS A 19 -3.59 7.83 11.65
C LYS A 19 -2.44 7.88 10.65
N LEU A 20 -2.65 8.44 9.46
CA LEU A 20 -1.64 8.53 8.41
C LEU A 20 -0.31 9.16 8.90
N PRO A 21 -0.31 10.24 9.72
CA PRO A 21 0.95 10.81 10.22
C PRO A 21 1.81 9.84 11.05
N LEU A 22 1.19 8.86 11.72
CA LEU A 22 1.92 7.82 12.46
C LEU A 22 2.63 6.85 11.52
N VAL A 23 2.01 6.55 10.38
CA VAL A 23 2.63 5.71 9.34
C VAL A 23 3.79 6.45 8.69
N GLU A 24 3.60 7.73 8.34
CA GLU A 24 4.67 8.56 7.79
C GLU A 24 5.86 8.68 8.74
N GLN A 25 5.59 8.82 10.04
CA GLN A 25 6.62 8.84 11.07
C GLN A 25 7.42 7.53 11.08
N ALA A 26 6.73 6.38 11.09
CA ALA A 26 7.38 5.07 11.03
C ALA A 26 8.17 4.86 9.73
N MET A 27 7.70 5.38 8.60
CA MET A 27 8.43 5.38 7.33
C MET A 27 9.73 6.17 7.45
N ARG A 28 9.67 7.40 7.98
CA ARG A 28 10.87 8.24 8.18
C ARG A 28 11.89 7.60 9.12
N GLU A 29 11.42 6.98 10.20
CA GLU A 29 12.27 6.23 11.15
C GLU A 29 13.01 5.07 10.48
N ARG A 30 12.47 4.55 9.38
CA ARG A 30 13.04 3.47 8.57
C ARG A 30 13.84 3.98 7.36
N GLY A 31 14.00 5.30 7.23
CA GLY A 31 14.72 5.92 6.11
C GLY A 31 13.92 5.95 4.80
N LEU A 32 12.61 5.71 4.84
CA LEU A 32 11.71 5.92 3.71
C LEU A 32 11.25 7.39 3.67
N GLU A 33 11.24 8.02 2.50
CA GLU A 33 10.68 9.37 2.33
C GLU A 33 9.18 9.28 1.97
N PRO A 34 8.26 9.72 2.85
CA PRO A 34 6.84 9.51 2.60
C PRO A 34 6.31 10.19 1.34
N SER A 35 6.92 11.29 0.88
CA SER A 35 6.49 11.96 -0.36
C SER A 35 6.81 11.23 -1.65
N GLU A 36 7.64 10.20 -1.60
CA GLU A 36 7.85 9.31 -2.76
C GLU A 36 6.68 8.34 -2.97
N PHE A 37 5.78 8.26 -1.99
CA PHE A 37 4.62 7.37 -2.01
C PHE A 37 3.36 8.11 -2.47
N VAL A 38 2.62 7.46 -3.37
CA VAL A 38 1.27 7.86 -3.76
C VAL A 38 0.31 6.75 -3.40
N ILE A 39 -0.75 7.06 -2.64
CA ILE A 39 -1.84 6.12 -2.36
C ILE A 39 -3.06 6.56 -3.17
N SER A 40 -3.44 5.74 -4.15
CA SER A 40 -4.69 5.87 -4.90
C SER A 40 -5.78 5.00 -4.29
N LYS A 41 -7.01 5.52 -4.28
CA LYS A 41 -8.23 4.79 -3.93
C LYS A 41 -9.22 4.84 -5.08
N ASP A 42 -9.66 3.67 -5.51
CA ASP A 42 -10.59 3.48 -6.60
C ASP A 42 -11.71 2.49 -6.20
N TYR A 43 -12.83 2.47 -6.93
CA TYR A 43 -13.86 1.46 -6.71
C TYR A 43 -13.27 0.14 -7.20
N ALA A 44 -13.36 -0.90 -6.39
CA ALA A 44 -13.06 -2.24 -6.88
C ALA A 44 -14.14 -2.58 -7.90
N GLY A 45 -13.83 -2.43 -9.19
CA GLY A 45 -14.76 -2.74 -10.26
C GLY A 45 -15.27 -4.17 -10.10
N THR A 46 -16.59 -4.35 -10.17
CA THR A 46 -17.29 -5.63 -10.04
C THR A 46 -16.91 -6.59 -11.17
N ALA A 47 -15.71 -7.19 -11.22
CA ALA A 47 -15.39 -8.12 -12.33
C ALA A 47 -14.20 -9.10 -12.21
N THR A 48 -13.61 -9.40 -11.05
CA THR A 48 -12.56 -10.47 -11.02
C THR A 48 -12.75 -11.55 -9.96
N ILE A 49 -13.51 -11.32 -8.89
CA ILE A 49 -13.78 -12.36 -7.88
C ILE A 49 -15.29 -12.43 -7.60
N PRO A 50 -16.00 -13.47 -8.09
CA PRO A 50 -17.46 -13.61 -7.97
C PRO A 50 -18.01 -13.65 -6.53
N LEU A 51 -17.15 -13.73 -5.52
CA LEU A 51 -17.51 -13.88 -4.10
C LEU A 51 -17.38 -12.58 -3.29
N MET A 52 -16.80 -11.51 -3.85
CA MET A 52 -16.63 -10.24 -3.15
C MET A 52 -17.84 -9.34 -3.43
N GLY A 53 -18.60 -9.03 -2.38
CA GLY A 53 -19.80 -8.18 -2.46
C GLY A 53 -19.51 -6.75 -2.96
N PRO A 54 -20.54 -5.94 -3.24
CA PRO A 54 -20.43 -4.69 -4.02
C PRO A 54 -19.81 -3.48 -3.29
N PHE A 55 -18.98 -3.69 -2.25
CA PHE A 55 -18.56 -2.63 -1.31
C PHE A 55 -17.06 -2.57 -1.02
N PHE A 56 -16.21 -3.06 -1.92
CA PHE A 56 -14.76 -2.99 -1.74
C PHE A 56 -14.14 -1.83 -2.52
N PHE A 57 -12.97 -1.39 -2.05
CA PHE A 57 -12.15 -0.39 -2.72
C PHE A 57 -10.82 -1.02 -3.13
N SER A 58 -10.32 -0.63 -4.29
CA SER A 58 -8.96 -0.95 -4.71
C SER A 58 -8.04 0.18 -4.27
N TYR A 59 -7.06 -0.16 -3.44
CA TYR A 59 -6.03 0.76 -3.00
C TYR A 59 -4.73 0.43 -3.72
N SER A 60 -4.21 1.38 -4.48
CA SER A 60 -2.93 1.25 -5.18
C SER A 60 -1.90 2.12 -4.51
N VAL A 61 -0.75 1.56 -4.15
CA VAL A 61 0.38 2.31 -3.59
C VAL A 61 1.50 2.31 -4.61
N PHE A 62 1.92 3.50 -5.03
CA PHE A 62 3.02 3.73 -5.97
C PHE A 62 4.23 4.26 -5.20
N PHE A 63 5.41 3.79 -5.58
CA PHE A 63 6.69 4.27 -5.08
C PHE A 63 7.74 4.15 -6.21
N GLY A 64 8.22 5.30 -6.70
CA GLY A 64 9.10 5.33 -7.87
C GLY A 64 8.44 4.69 -9.11
N GLU A 65 9.06 3.66 -9.67
CA GLU A 65 8.55 2.90 -10.82
C GLU A 65 7.67 1.71 -10.43
N GLU A 66 7.58 1.42 -9.14
CA GLU A 66 6.95 0.22 -8.63
C GLU A 66 5.59 0.55 -8.00
N ASN A 67 4.67 -0.41 -8.02
CA ASN A 67 3.36 -0.27 -7.40
C ASN A 67 2.79 -1.61 -6.97
N PHE A 68 1.85 -1.56 -6.03
CA PHE A 68 0.98 -2.69 -5.73
C PHE A 68 -0.45 -2.24 -5.53
N THR A 69 -1.40 -3.13 -5.79
CA THR A 69 -2.82 -2.90 -5.55
C THR A 69 -3.35 -3.97 -4.60
N VAL A 70 -4.17 -3.54 -3.64
CA VAL A 70 -4.89 -4.43 -2.73
C VAL A 70 -6.37 -4.05 -2.67
N THR A 71 -7.24 -5.04 -2.58
CA THR A 71 -8.69 -4.83 -2.48
C THR A 71 -9.10 -4.96 -1.03
N GLU A 72 -9.60 -3.89 -0.43
CA GLU A 72 -9.96 -3.86 0.99
C GLU A 72 -11.35 -3.24 1.19
N PRO A 73 -12.09 -3.67 2.24
CA PRO A 73 -13.46 -3.23 2.46
C PRO A 73 -13.55 -1.78 2.95
N ASN A 74 -12.48 -1.23 3.52
CA ASN A 74 -12.44 0.16 4.00
C ASN A 74 -11.00 0.65 4.23
N ASP A 75 -10.86 1.98 4.38
CA ASP A 75 -9.54 2.63 4.48
C ASP A 75 -8.74 2.16 5.69
N MET A 76 -9.40 1.76 6.78
CA MET A 76 -8.70 1.38 8.02
C MET A 76 -8.06 0.00 7.93
N VAL A 77 -8.71 -0.93 7.23
CA VAL A 77 -8.14 -2.26 6.96
C VAL A 77 -6.93 -2.10 6.03
N PHE A 78 -7.08 -1.31 4.97
CA PHE A 78 -5.97 -0.96 4.10
C PHE A 78 -4.81 -0.27 4.85
N LEU A 79 -5.10 0.70 5.72
CA LEU A 79 -4.06 1.41 6.46
C LEU A 79 -3.30 0.51 7.42
N ASP A 80 -4.00 -0.42 8.10
CA ASP A 80 -3.36 -1.40 8.98
C ASP A 80 -2.45 -2.35 8.18
N TYR A 81 -2.93 -2.83 7.02
CA TYR A 81 -2.14 -3.62 6.09
C TYR A 81 -0.89 -2.88 5.61
N PHE A 82 -1.05 -1.63 5.15
CA PHE A 82 0.04 -0.80 4.68
C PHE A 82 1.05 -0.50 5.79
N PHE A 83 0.57 -0.18 6.99
CA PHE A 83 1.44 0.07 8.15
C PHE A 83 2.24 -1.18 8.54
N LYS A 84 1.59 -2.35 8.62
CA LYS A 84 2.28 -3.63 8.86
C LYS A 84 3.35 -3.91 7.81
N ARG A 85 3.09 -3.59 6.53
CA ARG A 85 4.08 -3.72 5.46
C ARG A 85 5.27 -2.77 5.62
N VAL A 86 5.02 -1.50 5.94
CA VAL A 86 6.09 -0.54 6.26
C VAL A 86 6.94 -1.07 7.44
N LEU A 87 6.29 -1.62 8.46
CA LEU A 87 6.96 -2.19 9.63
C LEU A 87 7.72 -3.51 9.34
N ALA A 88 7.25 -4.31 8.40
CA ALA A 88 7.83 -5.62 8.08
C ALA A 88 9.10 -5.53 7.21
N ALA A 89 9.44 -4.35 6.67
CA ALA A 89 10.60 -4.15 5.81
C ALA A 89 11.98 -4.45 6.44
N ASP A 90 12.06 -4.75 7.76
CA ASP A 90 13.31 -5.10 8.46
C ASP A 90 13.64 -6.61 8.47
N GLY A 91 12.82 -7.49 7.88
CA GLY A 91 13.06 -8.94 7.86
C GLY A 91 13.71 -9.42 6.56
N PRO A 92 14.68 -10.37 6.58
CA PRO A 92 15.21 -10.95 5.35
C PRO A 92 14.09 -11.70 4.61
N PRO A 93 13.81 -11.39 3.33
CA PRO A 93 12.82 -12.11 2.56
C PRO A 93 13.39 -13.47 2.12
N GLU A 94 12.79 -14.57 2.57
CA GLU A 94 12.95 -15.86 1.90
C GLU A 94 12.03 -15.89 0.67
N LEU A 95 12.57 -15.63 -0.53
CA LEU A 95 11.90 -15.92 -1.79
C LEU A 95 12.89 -16.37 -2.88
N PRO A 96 12.46 -17.28 -3.79
CA PRO A 96 13.30 -17.87 -4.81
C PRO A 96 13.70 -16.88 -5.90
N GLU A 97 14.96 -16.97 -6.33
CA GLU A 97 15.62 -16.10 -7.29
C GLU A 97 14.92 -16.10 -8.67
N ARG A 98 14.64 -14.90 -9.21
CA ARG A 98 14.47 -14.69 -10.66
C ARG A 98 15.57 -13.75 -11.15
N PRO A 99 16.32 -14.10 -12.21
CA PRO A 99 17.47 -13.33 -12.64
C PRO A 99 17.05 -12.24 -13.62
N GLY A 100 17.35 -10.98 -13.32
CA GLY A 100 17.22 -9.89 -14.28
C GLY A 100 17.16 -8.51 -13.63
N LEU A 101 18.34 -7.87 -13.55
CA LEU A 101 18.60 -6.45 -13.26
C LEU A 101 18.39 -5.93 -11.81
N MET A 102 19.52 -5.47 -11.25
CA MET A 102 19.73 -4.59 -10.09
C MET A 102 19.08 -4.96 -8.75
N ARG A 103 19.96 -5.37 -7.84
CA ARG A 103 19.67 -5.84 -6.48
C ARG A 103 19.68 -4.65 -5.50
N ARG A 104 18.70 -4.65 -4.58
CA ARG A 104 18.54 -3.85 -3.34
C ARG A 104 17.72 -2.56 -3.54
N PHE A 105 16.57 -2.34 -2.91
CA PHE A 105 16.03 -2.76 -1.61
C PHE A 105 14.51 -3.01 -1.74
N PHE A 106 13.89 -3.69 -0.78
CA PHE A 106 12.46 -4.03 -0.65
C PHE A 106 12.00 -5.35 -1.29
N GLY A 107 11.90 -6.40 -0.45
CA GLY A 107 11.24 -7.67 -0.74
C GLY A 107 9.71 -7.63 -0.56
N TRP A 108 9.09 -6.51 -0.91
CA TRP A 108 7.68 -6.14 -0.69
C TRP A 108 6.65 -6.78 -1.65
N MET A 109 7.07 -7.61 -2.61
CA MET A 109 6.25 -8.08 -3.74
C MET A 109 5.85 -9.57 -3.70
N ALA A 110 5.60 -10.17 -2.54
CA ALA A 110 5.00 -11.52 -2.52
C ALA A 110 3.80 -11.59 -1.59
N GLN A 111 2.66 -11.13 -2.11
CA GLN A 111 1.35 -11.79 -2.00
C GLN A 111 0.30 -10.79 -2.47
N ALA A 112 -0.11 -10.95 -3.73
CA ALA A 112 -1.48 -10.70 -4.13
C ALA A 112 -2.07 -12.08 -4.42
N VAL A 113 -3.11 -12.46 -3.66
CA VAL A 113 -3.99 -13.59 -3.99
C VAL A 113 -5.17 -13.03 -4.77
#